data_AF-A0A183C9I4-F1
#
_entry.id   AF-A0A183C9I4-F1
#
_cell.length_a   1.000
_cell.length_b   1.000
_cell.length_c   1.000
_cell.angle_alpha   90.00
_cell.angle_beta   90.00
_cell.angle_gamma   90.00
#
_symmetry.space_group_name_H-M   'P 1'
#
loop_
_entity.id
_entity.type
_entity.pdbx_description
1 polymer ?
#
loop_
_entity_poly.entity_id
_entity_poly.type
_entity_poly.pdbx_seq_one_letter_code
_entity_poly.pdbx_strand_id
1 'polypeptide(L)'
;MNFFDAGATSADMTRLVEEVRAVCGVELQNNEIFMNPQFGDFLIAVVRKYRGEDLERELQFEKFESECNGMKITVPIQMYINGKFCESKSARRMETIDPSNEKPICTGNAGDVDFAVRCAEEAFYHGEWSRISARERGQLLYRLANLMDQHRAELATIESIDSGAVYTLALKTHIGMSIDVWRYFAGWCDKIQGKTIPISESRPNFNLCATIREPIGVVGLITPWNYPLMMLSWKMAACLAAGNTVVHKPAQVSPLTALKFAELSHRAGFPSGVMAVFPGRFRFQRFREPVPEPEPRNREKFGTDFGTGSRNRQNPEPLRNRNRGTAKIRNRFGTGTAEPRRAWNRFGTGSGTGSNTCFSSA
;
A
#
# COMPACT_ATOMS: atom_id res chain seq x y z
N MET A 1 -15.72 13.74 -19.94
CA MET A 1 -16.38 14.16 -21.20
C MET A 1 -15.68 13.43 -22.33
N ASN A 2 -16.45 12.82 -23.22
CA ASN A 2 -15.93 12.12 -24.40
C ASN A 2 -15.64 13.17 -25.50
N PHE A 3 -14.51 13.06 -26.19
CA PHE A 3 -14.11 13.98 -27.25
C PHE A 3 -15.17 14.06 -28.36
N PHE A 4 -15.73 12.91 -28.75
CA PHE A 4 -16.70 12.84 -29.85
C PHE A 4 -18.07 13.38 -29.43
N ASP A 5 -18.48 13.14 -28.19
CA ASP A 5 -19.73 13.69 -27.65
C ASP A 5 -19.64 15.21 -27.46
N ALA A 6 -18.43 15.77 -27.41
CA ALA A 6 -18.17 17.20 -27.40
C ALA A 6 -18.10 17.83 -28.81
N GLY A 7 -18.30 17.04 -29.87
CA GLY A 7 -18.26 17.49 -31.26
C GLY A 7 -16.87 17.54 -31.90
N ALA A 8 -15.86 16.92 -31.29
CA ALA A 8 -14.51 16.87 -31.87
C ALA A 8 -14.48 16.02 -33.14
N THR A 9 -13.82 16.55 -34.18
CA THR A 9 -13.60 15.86 -35.46
C THR A 9 -12.27 15.13 -35.48
N SER A 10 -12.05 14.27 -36.48
CA SER A 10 -10.75 13.60 -36.68
C SER A 10 -9.58 14.58 -36.88
N ALA A 11 -9.85 15.78 -37.41
CA ALA A 11 -8.85 16.85 -37.54
C ALA A 11 -8.44 17.41 -36.18
N ASP A 12 -9.39 17.60 -35.27
CA ASP A 12 -9.12 18.07 -33.90
C ASP A 12 -8.28 17.05 -33.12
N MET A 13 -8.53 15.76 -33.33
CA MET A 13 -7.71 14.68 -32.75
C MET A 13 -6.28 14.70 -33.25
N THR A 14 -6.08 14.91 -34.56
CA THR A 14 -4.74 14.98 -35.17
C THR A 14 -3.96 16.18 -34.62
N ARG A 15 -4.63 17.33 -34.50
CA ARG A 15 -4.05 18.53 -33.89
C ARG A 15 -3.67 18.30 -32.42
N LEU A 16 -4.51 17.60 -31.67
CA LEU A 16 -4.22 17.24 -30.28
C LEU A 16 -2.97 16.35 -30.17
N VAL A 17 -2.78 15.36 -31.07
CA VAL A 17 -1.55 14.55 -31.13
C VAL A 17 -0.34 15.44 -31.33
N GLU A 18 -0.40 16.33 -32.32
CA GLU A 18 0.71 17.21 -32.67
C GLU A 18 1.07 18.16 -31.53
N GLU A 19 0.07 18.75 -30.86
CA GLU A 19 0.27 19.63 -29.71
C GLU A 19 0.89 18.86 -28.53
N VAL A 20 0.41 17.66 -28.21
CA VAL A 20 1.02 16.83 -27.16
C VAL A 20 2.44 16.42 -27.50
N ARG A 21 2.72 16.09 -28.77
CA ARG A 21 4.08 15.80 -29.24
C ARG A 21 4.99 17.03 -29.09
N ALA A 22 4.50 18.21 -29.44
CA ALA A 22 5.27 19.46 -29.36
C ALA A 22 5.56 19.88 -27.91
N VAL A 23 4.60 19.72 -26.99
CA VAL A 23 4.73 20.16 -25.59
C VAL A 23 5.43 19.11 -24.72
N CYS A 24 5.05 17.84 -24.86
CA CYS A 24 5.50 16.77 -23.96
C CYS A 24 6.61 15.89 -24.58
N GLY A 25 6.91 16.03 -25.88
CA GLY A 25 7.88 15.18 -26.57
C GLY A 25 7.43 13.73 -26.75
N VAL A 26 6.14 13.42 -26.51
CA VAL A 26 5.57 12.07 -26.58
C VAL A 26 4.99 11.83 -27.97
N GLU A 27 5.44 10.78 -28.66
CA GLU A 27 4.85 10.37 -29.92
C GLU A 27 3.62 9.51 -29.68
N LEU A 28 2.41 10.05 -29.88
CA LEU A 28 1.15 9.29 -29.81
C LEU A 28 0.69 8.91 -31.22
N GLN A 29 0.11 7.72 -31.36
CA GLN A 29 -0.56 7.32 -32.60
C GLN A 29 -2.06 7.66 -32.54
N ASN A 30 -2.69 7.90 -33.69
CA ASN A 30 -4.11 8.27 -33.74
C ASN A 30 -5.03 7.22 -33.10
N ASN A 31 -4.73 5.92 -33.29
CA ASN A 31 -5.46 4.80 -32.70
C ASN A 31 -5.50 4.88 -31.15
N GLU A 32 -4.42 5.32 -30.50
CA GLU A 32 -4.33 5.43 -29.04
C GLU A 32 -5.33 6.42 -28.46
N ILE A 33 -5.69 7.47 -29.22
CA ILE A 33 -6.71 8.41 -28.78
C ILE A 33 -8.12 7.91 -29.05
N PHE A 34 -8.35 7.22 -30.18
CA PHE A 34 -9.64 6.58 -30.44
C PHE A 34 -9.99 5.53 -29.38
N MET A 35 -9.00 4.82 -28.84
CA MET A 35 -9.19 3.84 -27.77
C MET A 35 -9.38 4.48 -26.38
N ASN A 36 -9.05 5.77 -26.21
CA ASN A 36 -9.20 6.51 -24.97
C ASN A 36 -10.03 7.80 -25.21
N PRO A 37 -11.30 7.67 -25.63
CA PRO A 37 -12.11 8.80 -26.07
C PRO A 37 -12.53 9.72 -24.91
N GLN A 38 -12.33 9.30 -23.67
CA GLN A 38 -12.54 10.17 -22.50
C GLN A 38 -11.27 10.96 -22.20
N PHE A 39 -11.41 12.27 -22.00
CA PHE A 39 -10.29 13.16 -21.70
C PHE A 39 -9.39 12.66 -20.56
N GLY A 40 -10.00 12.13 -19.49
CA GLY A 40 -9.26 11.61 -18.36
C GLY A 40 -8.41 10.39 -18.70
N ASP A 41 -8.87 9.51 -19.57
CA ASP A 41 -8.18 8.28 -19.95
C ASP A 41 -7.09 8.57 -20.98
N PHE A 42 -7.33 9.52 -21.88
CA PHE A 42 -6.31 10.09 -22.75
C PHE A 42 -5.14 10.68 -21.95
N LEU A 43 -5.41 11.48 -20.91
CA LEU A 43 -4.35 12.03 -20.07
C LEU A 43 -3.50 10.93 -19.40
N ILE A 44 -4.11 9.84 -18.93
CA ILE A 44 -3.32 8.70 -18.42
C ILE A 44 -2.47 8.12 -19.53
N ALA A 45 -3.06 7.93 -20.71
CA ALA A 45 -2.35 7.35 -21.83
C ALA A 45 -1.10 8.18 -22.17
N VAL A 46 -1.23 9.50 -22.23
CA VAL A 46 -0.09 10.40 -22.41
C VAL A 46 0.93 10.25 -21.29
N VAL A 47 0.50 10.27 -20.02
CA VAL A 47 1.40 10.17 -18.86
C VAL A 47 2.14 8.83 -18.83
N ARG A 48 1.45 7.72 -19.12
CA ARG A 48 2.05 6.38 -19.19
C ARG A 48 3.07 6.31 -20.32
N LYS A 49 2.75 6.84 -21.49
CA LYS A 49 3.69 6.88 -22.62
C LYS A 49 4.90 7.76 -22.33
N TYR A 50 4.71 8.88 -21.63
CA TYR A 50 5.81 9.71 -21.14
C TYR A 50 6.73 8.97 -20.17
N ARG A 51 6.20 8.05 -19.35
CA ARG A 51 6.98 7.16 -18.47
C ARG A 51 7.71 6.03 -19.23
N GLY A 52 7.55 5.95 -20.55
CA GLY A 52 8.07 4.85 -21.37
C GLY A 52 7.27 3.54 -21.21
N GLU A 53 6.04 3.62 -20.70
CA GLU A 53 5.11 2.50 -20.70
C GLU A 53 4.42 2.42 -22.07
N ASP A 54 4.50 1.26 -22.73
CA ASP A 54 3.76 1.01 -23.98
C ASP A 54 2.26 0.95 -23.70
N LEU A 55 1.50 1.85 -24.33
CA LEU A 55 0.04 1.89 -24.23
C LEU A 55 -0.64 0.71 -24.93
N GLU A 56 0.01 0.20 -25.99
CA GLU A 56 -0.46 -0.96 -26.76
C GLU A 56 -0.15 -2.30 -26.07
N ARG A 57 0.82 -2.32 -25.14
CA ARG A 57 1.09 -3.52 -24.35
C ARG A 57 0.11 -3.57 -23.18
N GLU A 58 -1.00 -4.29 -23.38
CA GLU A 58 -1.72 -4.88 -22.26
C GLU A 58 -0.70 -5.49 -21.29
N LEU A 59 -0.91 -5.30 -19.98
CA LEU A 59 -0.11 -5.95 -18.95
C LEU A 59 0.02 -7.43 -19.31
N GLN A 60 1.21 -7.86 -19.70
CA GLN A 60 1.48 -9.25 -19.99
C GLN A 60 1.74 -9.94 -18.65
N PHE A 61 0.81 -10.79 -18.26
CA PHE A 61 0.93 -11.64 -17.09
C PHE A 61 0.44 -13.03 -17.41
N GLU A 62 0.98 -14.01 -16.71
CA GLU A 62 0.40 -15.34 -16.69
C GLU A 62 -0.97 -15.29 -15.99
N LYS A 63 -1.98 -15.79 -16.69
CA LYS A 63 -3.40 -15.65 -16.33
C LYS A 63 -3.90 -16.95 -15.72
N PHE A 64 -4.47 -16.86 -14.53
CA PHE A 64 -5.44 -17.84 -14.07
C PHE A 64 -6.80 -17.46 -14.63
N GLU A 65 -7.32 -18.31 -15.50
CA GLU A 65 -8.68 -18.20 -16.02
C GLU A 65 -9.58 -19.23 -15.33
N SER A 66 -10.76 -18.78 -14.93
CA SER A 66 -11.82 -19.64 -14.41
C SER A 66 -13.18 -19.10 -14.84
N GLU A 67 -14.09 -19.99 -15.20
CA GLU A 67 -15.49 -19.65 -15.41
C GLU A 67 -16.25 -19.96 -14.13
N CYS A 68 -16.66 -18.92 -13.41
CA CYS A 68 -17.33 -19.02 -12.14
C CYS A 68 -18.43 -17.97 -12.07
N ASN A 69 -19.56 -18.27 -11.42
CA ASN A 69 -20.65 -17.30 -11.24
C ASN A 69 -21.19 -16.69 -12.57
N GLY A 70 -21.17 -17.47 -13.67
CA GLY A 70 -21.61 -17.00 -14.99
C GLY A 70 -20.69 -15.96 -15.64
N MET A 71 -19.46 -15.79 -15.13
CA MET A 71 -18.48 -14.85 -15.65
C MET A 71 -17.11 -15.50 -15.83
N LYS A 72 -16.39 -15.05 -16.86
CA LYS A 72 -14.99 -15.42 -17.08
C LYS A 72 -14.11 -14.50 -16.24
N ILE A 73 -13.38 -15.07 -15.30
CA ILE A 73 -12.48 -14.35 -14.39
C ILE A 73 -11.06 -14.52 -14.88
N THR A 74 -10.28 -13.45 -14.82
CA THR A 74 -8.86 -13.46 -15.19
C THR A 74 -8.04 -12.83 -14.08
N VAL A 75 -7.16 -13.62 -13.46
CA VAL A 75 -6.32 -13.16 -12.34
C VAL A 75 -4.83 -13.35 -12.68
N PRO A 76 -3.97 -12.35 -12.41
CA PRO A 76 -2.53 -12.55 -12.46
C PRO A 76 -2.05 -13.54 -11.40
N ILE A 77 -1.13 -14.45 -11.76
CA ILE A 77 -0.52 -15.40 -10.80
C ILE A 77 0.96 -15.14 -10.51
N GLN A 78 1.46 -14.00 -10.96
CA GLN A 78 2.85 -13.57 -10.83
C GLN A 78 3.02 -12.50 -9.75
N MET A 79 4.25 -12.25 -9.30
CA MET A 79 4.51 -11.13 -8.40
C MET A 79 4.35 -9.82 -9.16
N TYR A 80 3.90 -8.77 -8.48
CA TYR A 80 3.83 -7.43 -9.06
C TYR A 80 4.97 -6.58 -8.50
N ILE A 81 5.94 -6.20 -9.34
CA ILE A 81 7.08 -5.38 -8.94
C ILE A 81 7.35 -4.33 -10.00
N ASN A 82 7.57 -3.09 -9.58
CA ASN A 82 7.98 -2.00 -10.46
C ASN A 82 7.08 -1.83 -11.70
N GLY A 83 5.75 -1.89 -11.48
CA GLY A 83 4.78 -1.71 -12.56
C GLY A 83 4.55 -2.94 -13.44
N LYS A 84 5.22 -4.07 -13.17
CA LYS A 84 5.18 -5.27 -14.03
C LYS A 84 4.88 -6.53 -13.24
N PHE A 85 4.23 -7.48 -13.91
CA PHE A 85 4.13 -8.85 -13.41
C PHE A 85 5.38 -9.63 -13.80
N CYS A 86 6.00 -10.29 -12.83
CA CYS A 86 7.23 -11.06 -13.05
C CYS A 86 7.27 -12.35 -12.22
N GLU A 87 7.95 -13.36 -12.76
CA GLU A 87 8.28 -14.59 -12.05
C GLU A 87 9.29 -14.34 -10.92
N SER A 88 9.29 -15.23 -9.93
CA SER A 88 10.37 -15.26 -8.94
C SER A 88 11.69 -15.59 -9.61
N LYS A 89 12.78 -14.95 -9.17
CA LYS A 89 14.15 -15.34 -9.57
C LYS A 89 14.47 -16.81 -9.28
N SER A 90 13.75 -17.42 -8.35
CA SER A 90 13.91 -18.85 -8.02
C SER A 90 12.99 -19.79 -8.81
N ALA A 91 12.10 -19.26 -9.66
CA ALA A 91 11.04 -19.99 -10.36
C ALA A 91 10.17 -20.88 -9.45
N ARG A 92 10.21 -20.66 -8.13
CA ARG A 92 9.43 -21.43 -7.16
C ARG A 92 7.99 -20.96 -7.19
N ARG A 93 7.10 -21.89 -7.50
CA ARG A 93 5.67 -21.73 -7.36
C ARG A 93 5.19 -22.48 -6.14
N MET A 94 4.03 -22.09 -5.68
CA MET A 94 3.34 -22.71 -4.58
C MET A 94 1.93 -23.01 -5.04
N GLU A 95 1.50 -24.23 -4.75
CA GLU A 95 0.09 -24.57 -4.86
C GLU A 95 -0.67 -23.64 -3.91
N THR A 96 -1.41 -22.70 -4.51
CA THR A 96 -2.51 -22.09 -3.79
C THR A 96 -3.61 -23.13 -3.80
N ILE A 97 -4.00 -23.54 -2.62
CA ILE A 97 -5.04 -24.54 -2.44
C ILE A 97 -6.36 -23.82 -2.70
N ASP A 98 -6.69 -23.64 -3.99
CA ASP A 98 -8.08 -23.52 -4.39
C ASP A 98 -8.71 -24.89 -4.06
N PRO A 99 -9.70 -24.96 -3.15
CA PRO A 99 -10.39 -26.22 -2.84
C PRO A 99 -11.08 -26.85 -4.05
N SER A 100 -11.13 -26.18 -5.21
CA SER A 100 -11.74 -26.66 -6.44
C SER A 100 -10.78 -27.05 -7.59
N ASN A 101 -9.51 -26.58 -7.63
CA ASN A 101 -8.62 -26.88 -8.77
C ASN A 101 -7.09 -26.86 -8.53
N GLU A 102 -6.61 -26.59 -7.31
CA GLU A 102 -5.18 -26.72 -6.90
C GLU A 102 -4.13 -26.08 -7.86
N LYS A 103 -4.46 -25.01 -8.59
CA LYS A 103 -3.50 -24.42 -9.54
C LYS A 103 -2.37 -23.63 -8.83
N PRO A 104 -1.10 -23.79 -9.26
CA PRO A 104 0.04 -23.15 -8.60
C PRO A 104 0.18 -21.66 -8.92
N ILE A 105 0.42 -20.84 -7.89
CA ILE A 105 0.72 -19.40 -7.96
C ILE A 105 2.21 -19.17 -7.73
N CYS A 106 2.80 -18.17 -8.38
CA CYS A 106 4.21 -17.81 -8.17
C CYS A 106 4.48 -17.43 -6.71
N THR A 107 5.66 -17.79 -6.18
CA THR A 107 6.09 -17.36 -4.84
C THR A 107 7.42 -16.65 -4.83
N GLY A 108 7.41 -15.46 -4.24
CA GLY A 108 8.60 -14.65 -4.05
C GLY A 108 9.58 -15.25 -3.05
N ASN A 109 10.86 -15.01 -3.29
CA ASN A 109 11.95 -15.32 -2.38
C ASN A 109 12.57 -14.06 -1.76
N ALA A 110 13.59 -14.25 -0.93
CA ALA A 110 14.35 -13.18 -0.27
C ALA A 110 14.86 -12.09 -1.22
N GLY A 111 15.49 -12.49 -2.32
CA GLY A 111 16.07 -11.58 -3.31
C GLY A 111 15.02 -10.86 -4.15
N ASP A 112 13.81 -11.42 -4.25
CA ASP A 112 12.67 -10.74 -4.86
C ASP A 112 12.13 -9.64 -3.91
N VAL A 113 12.12 -9.90 -2.59
CA VAL A 113 11.76 -8.88 -1.58
C VAL A 113 12.79 -7.75 -1.54
N ASP A 114 14.08 -8.05 -1.56
CA ASP A 114 15.12 -7.00 -1.59
C ASP A 114 15.00 -6.15 -2.86
N PHE A 115 14.68 -6.77 -3.99
CA PHE A 115 14.43 -6.06 -5.25
C PHE A 115 13.18 -5.17 -5.16
N ALA A 116 12.11 -5.67 -4.55
CA ALA A 116 10.90 -4.90 -4.28
C ALA A 116 11.15 -3.63 -3.51
N VAL A 117 11.91 -3.76 -2.41
CA VAL A 117 12.21 -2.67 -1.49
C VAL A 117 13.02 -1.62 -2.24
N ARG A 118 14.03 -2.02 -3.01
CA ARG A 118 14.81 -1.07 -3.84
C ARG A 118 13.94 -0.32 -4.85
N CYS A 119 13.01 -1.00 -5.53
CA CYS A 119 12.09 -0.33 -6.45
C CYS A 119 11.15 0.65 -5.72
N ALA A 120 10.70 0.29 -4.52
CA ALA A 120 9.86 1.16 -3.69
C ALA A 120 10.63 2.36 -3.11
N GLU A 121 11.92 2.18 -2.79
CA GLU A 121 12.83 3.26 -2.39
C GLU A 121 13.06 4.23 -3.55
N GLU A 122 13.37 3.71 -4.74
CA GLU A 122 13.56 4.52 -5.95
C GLU A 122 12.30 5.33 -6.25
N ALA A 123 11.12 4.70 -6.23
CA ALA A 123 9.84 5.38 -6.45
C ALA A 123 9.53 6.45 -5.39
N PHE A 124 10.01 6.27 -4.15
CA PHE A 124 9.80 7.23 -3.07
C PHE A 124 10.78 8.41 -3.12
N TYR A 125 12.08 8.16 -3.25
CA TYR A 125 13.11 9.21 -3.18
C TYR A 125 13.36 9.92 -4.52
N HIS A 126 13.23 9.20 -5.63
CA HIS A 126 13.57 9.70 -6.96
C HIS A 126 12.39 9.71 -7.93
N GLY A 127 11.34 8.95 -7.63
CA GLY A 127 10.12 8.87 -8.42
C GLY A 127 9.19 10.08 -8.30
N GLU A 128 8.15 10.06 -9.11
CA GLU A 128 7.15 11.14 -9.16
C GLU A 128 6.17 11.10 -7.97
N TRP A 129 6.01 9.97 -7.29
CA TRP A 129 4.98 9.79 -6.26
C TRP A 129 5.11 10.72 -5.05
N SER A 130 6.34 11.00 -4.63
CA SER A 130 6.64 11.97 -3.58
C SER A 130 6.63 13.42 -4.07
N ARG A 131 6.66 13.64 -5.39
CA ARG A 131 6.73 14.96 -6.04
C ARG A 131 5.38 15.48 -6.51
N ILE A 132 4.44 14.61 -6.86
CA ILE A 132 3.07 15.00 -7.19
C ILE A 132 2.41 15.65 -5.98
N SER A 133 1.50 16.59 -6.25
CA SER A 133 0.76 17.25 -5.18
C SER A 133 -0.10 16.24 -4.42
N ALA A 134 -0.37 16.55 -3.15
CA ALA A 134 -1.27 15.78 -2.32
C ALA A 134 -2.66 15.59 -2.96
N ARG A 135 -3.13 16.59 -3.73
CA ARG A 135 -4.40 16.52 -4.46
C ARG A 135 -4.36 15.53 -5.62
N GLU A 136 -3.30 15.56 -6.44
CA GLU A 136 -3.12 14.62 -7.56
C GLU A 136 -3.01 13.18 -7.06
N ARG A 137 -2.32 12.98 -5.92
CA ARG A 137 -2.31 11.70 -5.23
C ARG A 137 -3.72 11.23 -4.87
N GLY A 138 -4.54 12.10 -4.29
CA GLY A 138 -5.95 11.81 -4.01
C GLY A 138 -6.76 11.43 -5.26
N GLN A 139 -6.52 12.09 -6.39
CA GLN A 139 -7.17 11.75 -7.67
C GLN A 139 -6.84 10.33 -8.15
N LEU A 140 -5.58 9.89 -8.02
CA LEU A 140 -5.17 8.51 -8.34
C LEU A 140 -5.88 7.49 -7.44
N LEU A 141 -6.00 7.78 -6.15
CA LEU A 141 -6.72 6.91 -5.20
C LEU A 141 -8.23 6.84 -5.52
N TYR A 142 -8.87 7.97 -5.87
CA TYR A 142 -10.27 7.97 -6.30
C TYR A 142 -10.48 7.16 -7.58
N ARG A 143 -9.56 7.29 -8.54
CA ARG A 143 -9.63 6.53 -9.79
C ARG A 143 -9.50 5.03 -9.56
N LEU A 144 -8.58 4.61 -8.69
CA LEU A 144 -8.48 3.22 -8.28
C LEU A 144 -9.76 2.71 -7.65
N ALA A 145 -10.38 3.48 -6.75
CA ALA A 145 -11.66 3.12 -6.15
C ALA A 145 -12.75 2.95 -7.22
N ASN A 146 -12.79 3.79 -8.24
CA ASN A 146 -13.74 3.67 -9.35
C ASN A 146 -13.47 2.42 -10.21
N LEU A 147 -12.21 2.08 -10.47
CA LEU A 147 -11.86 0.84 -11.18
C LEU A 147 -12.23 -0.41 -10.38
N MET A 148 -12.02 -0.38 -9.06
CA MET A 148 -12.48 -1.45 -8.16
C MET A 148 -14.01 -1.58 -8.17
N ASP A 149 -14.73 -0.46 -8.28
CA ASP A 149 -16.19 -0.45 -8.37
C ASP A 149 -16.69 -1.06 -9.68
N GLN A 150 -16.04 -0.73 -10.80
CA GLN A 150 -16.33 -1.33 -12.11
C GLN A 150 -16.11 -2.84 -12.12
N HIS A 151 -15.09 -3.33 -11.41
CA HIS A 151 -14.76 -4.76 -11.31
C HIS A 151 -15.31 -5.39 -10.01
N ARG A 152 -16.30 -4.77 -9.36
CA ARG A 152 -16.79 -5.20 -8.03
C ARG A 152 -17.26 -6.65 -8.02
N ALA A 153 -18.01 -7.07 -9.04
CA ALA A 153 -18.51 -8.44 -9.16
C ALA A 153 -17.35 -9.43 -9.35
N GLU A 154 -16.38 -9.10 -10.20
CA GLU A 154 -15.19 -9.92 -10.43
C GLU A 154 -14.36 -10.09 -9.16
N LEU A 155 -14.05 -8.98 -8.47
CA LEU A 155 -13.31 -9.01 -7.21
C LEU A 155 -14.05 -9.83 -6.14
N ALA A 156 -15.38 -9.74 -6.07
CA ALA A 156 -16.17 -10.52 -5.13
C ALA A 156 -16.15 -12.02 -5.45
N THR A 157 -16.21 -12.40 -6.73
CA THR A 157 -16.11 -13.81 -7.12
C THR A 157 -14.71 -14.36 -6.87
N ILE A 158 -13.64 -13.59 -7.12
CA ILE A 158 -12.28 -13.99 -6.77
C ILE A 158 -12.15 -14.19 -5.25
N GLU A 159 -12.65 -13.25 -4.44
CA GLU A 159 -12.60 -13.37 -2.97
C GLU A 159 -13.37 -14.61 -2.49
N SER A 160 -14.50 -14.94 -3.11
CA SER A 160 -15.27 -16.16 -2.81
C SER A 160 -14.49 -17.44 -3.13
N ILE A 161 -13.75 -17.49 -4.23
CA ILE A 161 -12.94 -18.65 -4.62
C ILE A 161 -11.72 -18.79 -3.69
N ASP A 162 -11.04 -17.67 -3.42
CA ASP A 162 -9.74 -17.66 -2.72
C ASP A 162 -9.88 -17.79 -1.21
N SER A 163 -10.91 -17.17 -0.61
CA SER A 163 -11.11 -17.16 0.86
C SER A 163 -12.31 -17.98 1.34
N GLY A 164 -13.15 -18.47 0.43
CA GLY A 164 -14.42 -19.13 0.76
C GLY A 164 -15.51 -18.18 1.25
N ALA A 165 -15.36 -16.86 1.05
CA ALA A 165 -16.37 -15.88 1.45
C ALA A 165 -17.68 -16.06 0.68
N VAL A 166 -18.82 -15.98 1.37
CA VAL A 166 -20.14 -15.99 0.72
C VAL A 166 -20.26 -14.79 -0.23
N TYR A 167 -20.54 -15.04 -1.51
CA TYR A 167 -20.48 -14.01 -2.57
C TYR A 167 -21.26 -12.72 -2.23
N THR A 168 -22.47 -12.83 -1.70
CA THR A 168 -23.28 -11.65 -1.33
C THR A 168 -22.64 -10.82 -0.21
N LEU A 169 -21.98 -11.48 0.74
CA LEU A 169 -21.20 -10.84 1.80
C LEU A 169 -19.87 -10.29 1.26
N ALA A 170 -19.22 -10.98 0.33
CA ALA A 170 -18.02 -10.50 -0.33
C ALA A 170 -18.31 -9.20 -1.09
N LEU A 171 -19.36 -9.19 -1.91
CA LEU A 171 -19.80 -8.05 -2.70
C LEU A 171 -20.08 -6.81 -1.83
N LYS A 172 -20.87 -6.98 -0.77
CA LYS A 172 -21.29 -5.86 0.10
C LYS A 172 -20.19 -5.42 1.07
N THR A 173 -19.53 -6.36 1.73
CA THR A 173 -18.61 -6.07 2.83
C THR A 173 -17.16 -6.05 2.35
N HIS A 174 -16.67 -7.15 1.77
CA HIS A 174 -15.23 -7.26 1.45
C HIS A 174 -14.83 -6.25 0.38
N ILE A 175 -15.61 -6.16 -0.70
CA ILE A 175 -15.32 -5.27 -1.82
C ILE A 175 -15.95 -3.89 -1.60
N GLY A 176 -17.23 -3.84 -1.18
CA GLY A 176 -17.93 -2.58 -0.92
C GLY A 176 -17.19 -1.69 0.07
N MET A 177 -16.85 -2.20 1.26
CA MET A 177 -16.10 -1.40 2.24
C MET A 177 -14.68 -1.08 1.77
N SER A 178 -14.05 -1.95 0.97
CA SER A 178 -12.74 -1.64 0.39
C SER A 178 -12.79 -0.40 -0.49
N ILE A 179 -13.78 -0.32 -1.40
CA ILE A 179 -13.99 0.84 -2.28
C ILE A 179 -14.21 2.11 -1.45
N ASP A 180 -15.05 2.04 -0.41
CA ASP A 180 -15.33 3.18 0.46
C ASP A 180 -14.08 3.66 1.21
N VAL A 181 -13.23 2.74 1.66
CA VAL A 181 -11.96 3.06 2.33
C VAL A 181 -11.00 3.79 1.41
N TRP A 182 -10.87 3.35 0.14
CA TRP A 182 -10.06 4.06 -0.84
C TRP A 182 -10.59 5.46 -1.13
N ARG A 183 -11.92 5.63 -1.28
CA ARG A 183 -12.56 6.94 -1.45
C ARG A 183 -12.38 7.84 -0.22
N TYR A 184 -12.45 7.26 0.98
CA TYR A 184 -12.27 7.98 2.24
C TYR A 184 -10.85 8.54 2.35
N PHE A 185 -9.83 7.69 2.17
CA PHE A 185 -8.43 8.13 2.28
C PHE A 185 -7.95 8.97 1.09
N ALA A 186 -8.54 8.80 -0.10
CA ALA A 186 -8.33 9.73 -1.21
C ALA A 186 -8.68 11.18 -0.80
N GLY A 187 -9.80 11.35 -0.10
CA GLY A 187 -10.23 12.64 0.43
C GLY A 187 -9.34 13.21 1.53
N TRP A 188 -8.49 12.39 2.17
CA TRP A 188 -7.57 12.85 3.21
C TRP A 188 -6.26 13.41 2.68
N CYS A 189 -5.87 13.09 1.44
CA CYS A 189 -4.52 13.39 0.95
C CYS A 189 -4.16 14.89 1.11
N ASP A 190 -5.08 15.80 0.78
CA ASP A 190 -4.91 17.26 0.89
C ASP A 190 -5.38 17.88 2.22
N LYS A 191 -5.77 17.04 3.19
CA LYS A 191 -6.27 17.45 4.52
C LYS A 191 -5.34 17.05 5.66
N ILE A 192 -4.19 16.45 5.35
CA ILE A 192 -3.15 16.17 6.34
C ILE A 192 -2.44 17.48 6.68
N GLN A 193 -2.73 18.02 7.86
CA GLN A 193 -2.23 19.33 8.30
C GLN A 193 -1.21 19.22 9.44
N GLY A 194 -0.27 20.17 9.43
CA GLY A 194 0.61 20.47 10.54
C GLY A 194 -0.04 21.35 11.62
N LYS A 195 0.77 21.85 12.55
CA LYS A 195 0.34 22.81 13.58
C LYS A 195 1.38 23.92 13.72
N THR A 196 0.93 25.14 13.96
CA THR A 196 1.78 26.25 14.41
C THR A 196 1.72 26.30 15.94
N ILE A 197 2.88 26.29 16.61
CA ILE A 197 2.98 26.21 18.07
C ILE A 197 3.49 27.54 18.62
N PRO A 198 2.76 28.22 19.52
CA PRO A 198 3.23 29.45 20.14
C PRO A 198 4.27 29.12 21.22
N ILE A 199 5.54 29.23 20.86
CA ILE A 199 6.66 29.04 21.79
C ILE A 199 7.10 30.39 22.38
N SER A 200 7.77 30.36 23.52
CA SER A 200 8.35 31.57 24.12
C SER A 200 9.35 32.24 23.17
N GLU A 201 9.23 33.56 23.03
CA GLU A 201 10.09 34.37 22.17
C GLU A 201 11.49 34.55 22.78
N SER A 202 12.51 34.54 21.92
CA SER A 202 13.88 34.89 22.29
C SER A 202 14.13 36.39 22.10
N ARG A 203 13.45 37.22 22.90
CA ARG A 203 13.49 38.68 22.75
C ARG A 203 14.93 39.23 22.74
N PRO A 204 15.26 40.20 21.85
CA PRO A 204 14.35 41.00 21.01
C PRO A 204 13.90 40.32 19.70
N ASN A 205 14.30 39.06 19.45
CA ASN A 205 13.94 38.32 18.24
C ASN A 205 12.60 37.57 18.40
N PHE A 206 11.97 37.28 17.25
CA PHE A 206 10.75 36.48 17.16
C PHE A 206 11.06 35.06 16.66
N ASN A 207 10.34 34.08 17.19
CA ASN A 207 10.51 32.67 16.83
C ASN A 207 9.21 32.13 16.22
N LEU A 208 9.30 31.46 15.06
CA LEU A 208 8.19 30.72 14.46
C LEU A 208 8.43 29.22 14.64
N CYS A 209 7.46 28.53 15.24
CA CYS A 209 7.48 27.07 15.37
C CYS A 209 6.28 26.46 14.62
N ALA A 210 6.57 25.55 13.70
CA ALA A 210 5.58 24.82 12.94
C ALA A 210 5.94 23.33 12.87
N THR A 211 4.93 22.47 12.76
CA THR A 211 5.10 21.05 12.49
C THR A 211 4.69 20.74 11.07
N ILE A 212 5.41 19.84 10.42
CA ILE A 212 5.12 19.33 9.08
C ILE A 212 4.85 17.84 9.19
N ARG A 213 3.84 17.35 8.49
CA ARG A 213 3.53 15.92 8.39
C ARG A 213 4.18 15.38 7.12
N GLU A 214 5.18 14.54 7.30
CA GLU A 214 5.92 13.93 6.19
C GLU A 214 5.67 12.42 6.14
N PRO A 215 5.68 11.81 4.94
CA PRO A 215 5.65 10.36 4.81
C PRO A 215 6.84 9.71 5.51
N ILE A 216 6.66 8.46 5.94
CA ILE A 216 7.69 7.66 6.61
C ILE A 216 8.71 7.12 5.60
N GLY A 217 8.27 6.80 4.38
CA GLY A 217 9.10 6.20 3.33
C GLY A 217 8.52 4.91 2.80
N VAL A 218 9.36 3.87 2.71
CA VAL A 218 8.95 2.53 2.27
C VAL A 218 8.32 1.75 3.43
N VAL A 219 7.11 1.22 3.22
CA VAL A 219 6.35 0.50 4.24
C VAL A 219 6.05 -0.93 3.82
N GLY A 220 6.42 -1.89 4.68
CA GLY A 220 6.04 -3.28 4.53
C GLY A 220 4.66 -3.57 5.13
N LEU A 221 3.71 -4.06 4.32
CA LEU A 221 2.36 -4.41 4.78
C LEU A 221 2.12 -5.91 4.68
N ILE A 222 1.82 -6.55 5.82
CA ILE A 222 1.42 -7.96 5.89
C ILE A 222 -0.05 -8.04 6.26
N THR A 223 -0.86 -8.76 5.47
CA THR A 223 -2.31 -8.92 5.73
C THR A 223 -2.67 -10.37 6.08
N PRO A 224 -3.71 -10.56 6.91
CA PRO A 224 -4.27 -11.88 7.21
C PRO A 224 -5.18 -12.38 6.07
N TRP A 225 -5.63 -13.63 6.19
CA TRP A 225 -6.38 -14.36 5.16
C TRP A 225 -7.91 -14.24 5.25
N ASN A 226 -8.44 -13.68 6.34
CA ASN A 226 -9.88 -13.69 6.66
C ASN A 226 -10.69 -12.67 5.86
N TYR A 227 -10.11 -11.50 5.57
CA TYR A 227 -10.69 -10.52 4.64
C TYR A 227 -9.55 -9.95 3.77
N PRO A 228 -9.03 -10.73 2.81
CA PRO A 228 -7.80 -10.40 2.07
C PRO A 228 -7.81 -8.98 1.48
N LEU A 229 -8.81 -8.64 0.66
CA LEU A 229 -8.84 -7.34 0.00
C LEU A 229 -9.20 -6.21 0.96
N MET A 230 -10.07 -6.47 1.94
CA MET A 230 -10.48 -5.46 2.92
C MET A 230 -9.34 -5.04 3.83
N MET A 231 -8.57 -6.01 4.36
CA MET A 231 -7.42 -5.74 5.21
C MET A 231 -6.29 -5.07 4.45
N LEU A 232 -6.10 -5.45 3.18
CA LEU A 232 -5.20 -4.75 2.26
C LEU A 232 -5.63 -3.29 2.14
N SER A 233 -6.90 -3.04 1.80
CA SER A 233 -7.42 -1.69 1.57
C SER A 233 -7.31 -0.80 2.80
N TRP A 234 -7.63 -1.32 3.99
CA TRP A 234 -7.53 -0.57 5.26
C TRP A 234 -6.12 -0.07 5.55
N LYS A 235 -5.11 -0.90 5.29
CA LYS A 235 -3.71 -0.56 5.58
C LYS A 235 -3.09 0.26 4.45
N MET A 236 -3.32 -0.17 3.21
CA MET A 236 -2.64 0.39 2.05
C MET A 236 -3.21 1.74 1.65
N ALA A 237 -4.53 1.95 1.73
CA ALA A 237 -5.15 3.23 1.38
C ALA A 237 -4.63 4.37 2.28
N ALA A 238 -4.57 4.15 3.60
CA ALA A 238 -4.00 5.12 4.54
C ALA A 238 -2.51 5.37 4.28
N CYS A 239 -1.76 4.31 3.99
CA CYS A 239 -0.33 4.38 3.73
C CYS A 239 0.00 5.20 2.46
N LEU A 240 -0.71 4.91 1.37
CA LEU A 240 -0.55 5.62 0.09
C LEU A 240 -1.09 7.04 0.17
N ALA A 241 -2.20 7.30 0.87
CA ALA A 241 -2.72 8.67 1.04
C ALA A 241 -1.71 9.59 1.74
N ALA A 242 -0.99 9.06 2.73
CA ALA A 242 0.09 9.76 3.42
C ALA A 242 1.35 9.98 2.55
N GLY A 243 1.43 9.38 1.34
CA GLY A 243 2.54 9.57 0.41
C GLY A 243 3.68 8.55 0.52
N ASN A 244 3.48 7.45 1.25
CA ASN A 244 4.45 6.37 1.33
C ASN A 244 4.42 5.50 0.07
N THR A 245 5.45 4.67 -0.10
CA THR A 245 5.45 3.54 -1.04
C THR A 245 5.33 2.23 -0.25
N VAL A 246 4.79 1.18 -0.88
CA VAL A 246 4.36 -0.04 -0.18
C VAL A 246 4.93 -1.29 -0.82
N VAL A 247 5.49 -2.16 0.02
CA VAL A 247 5.77 -3.57 -0.29
C VAL A 247 4.75 -4.42 0.47
N HIS A 248 3.81 -4.99 -0.27
CA HIS A 248 2.72 -5.77 0.29
C HIS A 248 2.96 -7.27 0.17
N LYS A 249 2.75 -7.97 1.28
CA LYS A 249 2.71 -9.42 1.36
C LYS A 249 1.30 -9.88 1.77
N PRO A 250 0.50 -10.43 0.85
CA PRO A 250 -0.75 -11.06 1.21
C PRO A 250 -0.53 -12.36 1.98
N ALA A 251 -1.59 -12.85 2.61
CA ALA A 251 -1.56 -14.18 3.20
C ALA A 251 -1.33 -15.24 2.11
N GLN A 252 -0.53 -16.26 2.45
CA GLN A 252 -0.14 -17.31 1.51
C GLN A 252 -1.34 -18.07 0.92
N VAL A 253 -2.39 -18.23 1.71
CA VAL A 253 -3.59 -19.00 1.35
C VAL A 253 -4.61 -18.18 0.55
N SER A 254 -4.45 -16.85 0.48
CA SER A 254 -5.39 -15.99 -0.22
C SER A 254 -4.71 -14.78 -0.90
N PRO A 255 -3.91 -15.02 -1.95
CA PRO A 255 -3.20 -13.96 -2.67
C PRO A 255 -3.94 -13.38 -3.88
N LEU A 256 -5.01 -14.01 -4.38
CA LEU A 256 -5.56 -13.74 -5.71
C LEU A 256 -6.16 -12.34 -5.83
N THR A 257 -6.93 -11.90 -4.84
CA THR A 257 -7.52 -10.55 -4.87
C THR A 257 -6.48 -9.45 -4.71
N ALA A 258 -5.37 -9.70 -4.00
CA ALA A 258 -4.26 -8.76 -3.91
C ALA A 258 -3.54 -8.60 -5.27
N LEU A 259 -3.39 -9.69 -6.04
CA LEU A 259 -2.81 -9.67 -7.38
C LEU A 259 -3.73 -8.98 -8.39
N LYS A 260 -5.04 -9.25 -8.34
CA LYS A 260 -6.03 -8.52 -9.16
C LYS A 260 -6.05 -7.03 -8.83
N PHE A 261 -5.95 -6.69 -7.55
CA PHE A 261 -5.85 -5.31 -7.11
C PHE A 261 -4.60 -4.60 -7.64
N ALA A 262 -3.46 -5.30 -7.75
CA ALA A 262 -2.25 -4.76 -8.34
C ALA A 262 -2.44 -4.42 -9.84
N GLU A 263 -3.13 -5.29 -10.59
CA GLU A 263 -3.52 -5.03 -11.99
C GLU A 263 -4.39 -3.76 -12.10
N LEU A 264 -5.42 -3.65 -11.26
CA LEU A 264 -6.31 -2.47 -11.25
C LEU A 264 -5.56 -1.19 -10.89
N SER A 265 -4.56 -1.28 -10.02
CA SER A 265 -3.75 -0.14 -9.60
C SER A 265 -2.78 0.33 -10.69
N HIS A 266 -2.22 -0.60 -11.47
CA HIS A 266 -1.50 -0.25 -12.68
C HIS A 266 -2.43 0.46 -13.67
N ARG A 267 -3.63 -0.07 -13.91
CA ARG A 267 -4.65 0.54 -14.78
C ARG A 267 -5.10 1.92 -14.28
N ALA A 268 -5.09 2.15 -12.97
CA ALA A 268 -5.40 3.45 -12.37
C ALA A 268 -4.31 4.52 -12.65
N GLY A 269 -3.13 4.11 -13.13
CA GLY A 269 -2.01 5.00 -13.47
C GLY A 269 -1.05 5.26 -12.30
N PHE A 270 -1.02 4.38 -11.29
CA PHE A 270 -0.04 4.48 -10.21
C PHE A 270 1.39 4.41 -10.77
N PRO A 271 2.30 5.29 -10.32
CA PRO A 271 3.70 5.23 -10.73
C PRO A 271 4.32 3.86 -10.44
N SER A 272 5.19 3.42 -11.35
CA SER A 272 5.95 2.19 -11.18
C SER A 272 6.76 2.21 -9.88
N GLY A 273 6.69 1.13 -9.10
CA GLY A 273 7.41 0.97 -7.83
C GLY A 273 6.69 1.51 -6.59
N VAL A 274 5.63 2.31 -6.74
CA VAL A 274 4.85 2.80 -5.57
C VAL A 274 4.21 1.68 -4.77
N MET A 275 3.82 0.63 -5.47
CA MET A 275 3.30 -0.59 -4.89
C MET A 275 3.99 -1.80 -5.50
N ALA A 276 4.27 -2.78 -4.66
CA ALA A 276 4.68 -4.10 -5.09
C ALA A 276 3.96 -5.17 -4.24
N VAL A 277 3.58 -6.30 -4.85
CA VAL A 277 2.81 -7.39 -4.23
C VAL A 277 3.54 -8.72 -4.39
N PHE A 278 3.79 -9.41 -3.26
CA PHE A 278 4.60 -10.62 -3.19
C PHE A 278 3.85 -11.77 -2.52
N PRO A 279 3.13 -12.59 -3.29
CA PRO A 279 2.66 -13.88 -2.79
C PRO A 279 3.85 -14.76 -2.37
N GLY A 280 3.73 -15.44 -1.22
CA GLY A 280 4.77 -16.38 -0.77
C GLY A 280 4.81 -16.71 0.71
N ARG A 281 5.50 -17.82 1.03
CA ARG A 281 5.69 -18.31 2.42
C ARG A 281 6.33 -17.26 3.30
N PHE A 282 5.89 -17.19 4.56
CA PHE A 282 6.60 -16.41 5.57
C PHE A 282 7.82 -17.21 6.05
N ARG A 283 9.01 -16.80 5.61
CA ARG A 283 10.27 -17.20 6.26
C ARG A 283 10.86 -15.95 6.89
N PHE A 284 11.04 -15.97 8.20
CA PHE A 284 11.73 -14.89 8.93
C PHE A 284 13.14 -14.76 8.35
N GLN A 285 13.39 -13.70 7.59
CA GLN A 285 14.74 -13.23 7.32
C GLN A 285 14.84 -11.90 8.03
N ARG A 286 15.83 -11.78 8.92
CA ARG A 286 16.21 -10.50 9.50
C ARG A 286 16.44 -9.56 8.32
N PHE A 287 15.68 -8.46 8.26
CA PHE A 287 16.07 -7.30 7.46
C PHE A 287 17.54 -7.04 7.80
N ARG A 288 18.41 -6.98 6.77
CA ARG A 288 19.83 -6.66 6.95
C ARG A 288 19.94 -5.39 7.80
N GLU A 289 20.95 -5.37 8.67
CA GLU A 289 21.17 -4.35 9.70
C GLU A 289 20.84 -2.92 9.22
N PRO A 290 20.19 -2.11 10.05
CA PRO A 290 19.93 -0.72 9.71
C PRO A 290 21.25 -0.01 9.44
N VAL A 291 21.29 0.75 8.33
CA VAL A 291 22.25 1.84 8.12
C VAL A 291 22.30 2.67 9.42
N PRO A 292 23.49 3.05 9.94
CA PRO A 292 23.59 3.68 11.26
C PRO A 292 22.71 4.94 11.33
N GLU A 293 21.63 4.86 12.13
CA GLU A 293 20.73 5.98 12.41
C GLU A 293 21.42 7.01 13.33
N PRO A 294 21.27 8.31 13.08
CA PRO A 294 21.44 9.31 14.13
C PRO A 294 20.25 9.24 15.13
N GLU A 295 20.55 9.54 16.40
CA GLU A 295 19.79 9.27 17.64
C GLU A 295 18.24 9.23 17.64
N PRO A 296 17.64 8.43 18.55
CA PRO A 296 16.22 8.10 18.51
C PRO A 296 15.32 9.22 19.06
N ARG A 297 14.37 9.67 18.24
CA ARG A 297 13.13 10.30 18.74
C ARG A 297 12.00 9.26 18.76
N ASN A 298 11.49 9.01 19.97
CA ASN A 298 10.38 8.13 20.33
C ASN A 298 9.34 7.92 19.21
N ARG A 299 9.20 6.67 18.74
CA ARG A 299 8.09 6.20 17.90
C ARG A 299 7.29 5.12 18.67
N GLU A 300 6.05 5.42 18.99
CA GLU A 300 5.08 4.44 19.51
C GLU A 300 4.55 3.56 18.38
N LYS A 301 4.48 2.24 18.63
CA LYS A 301 4.00 1.22 17.67
C LYS A 301 2.55 0.85 17.98
N PHE A 302 1.65 1.02 17.00
CA PHE A 302 0.28 0.50 17.07
C PHE A 302 0.22 -0.98 16.65
N GLY A 303 -0.46 -1.81 17.43
CA GLY A 303 -0.65 -3.25 17.18
C GLY A 303 -2.13 -3.63 17.14
N THR A 304 -2.43 -4.72 16.43
CA THR A 304 -3.69 -5.47 16.55
C THR A 304 -3.35 -6.95 16.72
N ASP A 305 -3.86 -7.57 17.77
CA ASP A 305 -3.58 -8.95 18.19
C ASP A 305 -4.33 -9.99 17.35
N PHE A 306 -3.60 -11.01 16.88
CA PHE A 306 -4.12 -12.35 16.55
C PHE A 306 -3.04 -13.40 16.91
N GLY A 307 -3.47 -14.58 17.35
CA GLY A 307 -2.71 -15.61 18.10
C GLY A 307 -1.44 -16.24 17.48
N THR A 308 -0.84 -15.63 16.47
CA THR A 308 0.55 -15.89 16.04
C THR A 308 1.54 -14.86 16.59
N GLY A 309 1.05 -13.81 17.28
CA GLY A 309 1.86 -12.72 17.84
C GLY A 309 2.75 -13.06 19.04
N SER A 310 2.60 -14.22 19.69
CA SER A 310 3.39 -14.56 20.89
C SER A 310 4.86 -14.90 20.59
N ARG A 311 5.19 -15.37 19.37
CA ARG A 311 6.58 -15.51 18.92
C ARG A 311 7.23 -14.20 18.47
N ASN A 312 6.44 -13.12 18.30
CA ASN A 312 6.92 -11.80 17.88
C ASN A 312 7.31 -10.88 19.07
N ARG A 313 7.25 -11.35 20.32
CA ARG A 313 7.46 -10.51 21.52
C ARG A 313 8.38 -11.07 22.62
N GLN A 314 9.20 -12.10 22.38
CA GLN A 314 10.00 -12.71 23.47
C GLN A 314 11.50 -12.35 23.46
N ASN A 315 11.88 -11.62 24.53
CA ASN A 315 13.18 -11.41 25.21
C ASN A 315 14.29 -10.53 24.57
N PRO A 316 14.60 -9.36 25.17
CA PRO A 316 15.99 -8.94 25.35
C PRO A 316 16.61 -9.75 26.50
N GLU A 317 17.73 -10.44 26.25
CA GLU A 317 18.50 -11.06 27.33
C GLU A 317 18.98 -10.01 28.36
N PRO A 318 19.08 -10.37 29.65
CA PRO A 318 19.62 -9.46 30.65
C PRO A 318 21.13 -9.31 30.43
N LEU A 319 21.58 -8.08 30.20
CA LEU A 319 23.00 -7.71 30.20
C LEU A 319 23.64 -8.15 31.53
N ARG A 320 24.38 -9.25 31.47
CA ARG A 320 25.14 -9.82 32.57
C ARG A 320 26.36 -8.94 32.81
N ASN A 321 26.24 -8.05 33.79
CA ASN A 321 27.33 -7.15 34.20
C ASN A 321 28.47 -7.96 34.85
N ARG A 322 29.57 -8.15 34.12
CA ARG A 322 30.88 -8.58 34.66
C ARG A 322 31.94 -7.61 34.15
N ASN A 323 32.29 -6.63 34.96
CA ASN A 323 33.68 -6.48 35.40
C ASN A 323 33.79 -5.56 36.62
N ARG A 324 34.54 -6.05 37.60
CA ARG A 324 34.96 -5.35 38.80
C ARG A 324 35.99 -4.29 38.42
N GLY A 325 35.84 -3.09 38.96
CA GLY A 325 36.84 -2.03 38.92
C GLY A 325 36.47 -0.94 39.92
N THR A 326 37.17 -0.93 41.04
CA THR A 326 36.97 -0.09 42.22
C THR A 326 37.24 1.40 41.98
N ALA A 327 36.34 2.28 42.40
CA ALA A 327 36.66 3.59 42.98
C ALA A 327 35.43 4.20 43.69
N LYS A 328 35.54 4.41 45.01
CA LYS A 328 34.66 5.24 45.83
C LYS A 328 34.87 6.73 45.47
N ILE A 329 33.82 7.56 45.60
CA ILE A 329 33.83 8.86 46.34
C ILE A 329 32.39 9.46 46.39
N ARG A 330 31.81 9.37 47.60
CA ARG A 330 31.12 10.39 48.44
C ARG A 330 29.90 11.23 47.95
N ASN A 331 28.84 11.08 48.75
CA ASN A 331 27.60 11.88 48.90
C ASN A 331 27.75 13.41 48.97
N ARG A 332 26.72 14.14 48.47
CA ARG A 332 26.09 15.27 49.20
C ARG A 332 24.60 15.40 48.83
N PHE A 333 23.84 15.85 49.83
CA PHE A 333 22.39 15.78 50.04
C PHE A 333 21.56 16.79 49.22
N GLY A 334 20.26 16.51 49.03
CA GLY A 334 19.25 17.52 48.69
C GLY A 334 17.88 17.00 48.23
N THR A 335 17.09 16.46 49.15
CA THR A 335 15.61 16.35 49.24
C THR A 335 14.72 16.72 48.02
N GLY A 336 13.78 15.82 47.64
CA GLY A 336 12.63 16.19 46.80
C GLY A 336 11.77 15.03 46.27
N THR A 337 11.05 14.38 47.18
CA THR A 337 9.79 13.61 47.06
C THR A 337 9.23 13.11 45.71
N ALA A 338 8.88 11.80 45.74
CA ALA A 338 7.72 11.09 45.17
C ALA A 338 7.85 10.34 43.82
N GLU A 339 8.07 9.02 43.93
CA GLU A 339 7.78 7.97 42.93
C GLU A 339 6.26 7.84 42.67
N PRO A 340 5.87 7.17 41.57
CA PRO A 340 4.83 6.16 41.67
C PRO A 340 5.31 4.78 41.23
N ARG A 341 5.12 3.82 42.14
CA ARG A 341 5.23 2.38 41.93
C ARG A 341 4.10 1.85 41.04
N ARG A 342 4.45 0.79 40.32
CA ARG A 342 3.59 -0.13 39.57
C ARG A 342 2.39 -0.63 40.39
N ALA A 343 1.23 -0.71 39.75
CA ALA A 343 0.15 -1.60 40.16
C ALA A 343 -0.36 -2.39 38.94
N TRP A 344 -0.15 -3.70 38.98
CA TRP A 344 -0.87 -4.69 38.19
C TRP A 344 -2.28 -4.84 38.76
N ASN A 345 -3.29 -5.08 37.91
CA ASN A 345 -4.40 -5.94 38.29
C ASN A 345 -5.01 -6.68 37.09
N ARG A 346 -5.20 -7.99 37.33
CA ARG A 346 -5.89 -8.98 36.50
C ARG A 346 -7.39 -8.72 36.46
N PHE A 347 -8.03 -8.97 35.32
CA PHE A 347 -9.36 -9.58 35.14
C PHE A 347 -9.40 -9.99 33.65
N GLY A 348 -9.92 -11.10 33.17
CA GLY A 348 -10.86 -12.11 33.68
C GLY A 348 -11.51 -12.66 32.41
N THR A 349 -11.46 -13.97 32.20
CA THR A 349 -12.04 -14.67 31.05
C THR A 349 -13.55 -14.48 31.02
N GLY A 350 -14.10 -13.97 29.91
CA GLY A 350 -15.53 -13.80 29.71
C GLY A 350 -15.90 -13.69 28.24
N SER A 351 -16.53 -14.74 27.73
CA SER A 351 -17.20 -14.82 26.43
C SER A 351 -18.29 -13.75 26.29
N GLY A 352 -18.33 -13.05 25.16
CA GLY A 352 -19.41 -12.12 24.85
C GLY A 352 -19.30 -11.58 23.43
N THR A 353 -20.23 -12.00 22.58
CA THR A 353 -20.53 -11.44 21.26
C THR A 353 -20.80 -9.94 21.35
N GLY A 354 -20.09 -9.13 20.57
CA GLY A 354 -20.33 -7.69 20.49
C GLY A 354 -19.55 -7.06 19.36
N SER A 355 -20.25 -6.72 18.28
CA SER A 355 -19.81 -5.81 17.23
C SER A 355 -19.30 -4.50 17.83
N ASN A 356 -18.08 -4.07 17.48
CA ASN A 356 -17.64 -2.69 17.72
C ASN A 356 -16.79 -2.19 16.55
N THR A 357 -17.44 -1.37 15.73
CA THR A 357 -16.86 -0.36 14.86
C THR A 357 -16.07 0.65 15.71
N CYS A 358 -14.75 0.75 15.48
CA CYS A 358 -13.92 1.82 16.03
C CYS A 358 -13.55 2.80 14.93
N PHE A 359 -14.36 3.85 14.78
CA PHE A 359 -13.86 5.16 14.36
C PHE A 359 -13.06 5.74 15.54
N SER A 360 -11.80 6.10 15.31
CA SER A 360 -11.05 6.95 16.24
C SER A 360 -10.90 8.32 15.60
N SER A 361 -11.45 9.30 16.29
CA SER A 361 -11.49 10.73 16.03
C SER A 361 -10.13 11.44 16.21
N ALA A 362 -9.96 12.47 15.37
CA ALA A 362 -9.18 13.72 15.51
C ALA A 362 -7.64 13.67 15.47
#